data_AF-A0A1F2YTP2-F1
#
_entry.id   AF-A0A1F2YTP2-F1
#
_cell.length_a   1.000
_cell.length_b   1.000
_cell.length_c   1.000
_cell.angle_alpha   90.00
_cell.angle_beta   90.00
_cell.angle_gamma   90.00
#
_symmetry.space_group_name_H-M   'P 1'
#
loop_
_entity.id
_entity.type
_entity.pdbx_description
1 polymer ?
#
loop_
_entity_poly.entity_id
_entity_poly.type
_entity_poly.pdbx_seq_one_letter_code
_entity_poly.pdbx_strand_id
1 'polypeptide(L)'
;MNGNVLSPGLREKIEEAQKDMQMPLDHGQISEIVASVISSLEGDLSPASIKLYGDLENLARYIQQARVEIAALHPEDIKNTHIPKATDELDAVVGATAKATEDILDATEAMENIAASLPQPVSGEVVAQVTRIYEACNFQDITGQRITKVVGTLKFIENRISRMLEAFGPGGLPVPREEIAACADGMAEQEALMNGPQLPGSGVGQDEIDRLLAG
;
A
#
# COMPACT_ATOMS: atom_id res chain seq x y z
N MET A 1 -36.77 12.10 24.12
CA MET A 1 -37.89 13.04 23.94
C MET A 1 -38.17 13.13 22.44
N ASN A 2 -39.12 12.33 21.94
CA ASN A 2 -39.40 12.25 20.51
C ASN A 2 -40.31 13.41 20.11
N GLY A 3 -39.71 14.50 19.65
CA GLY A 3 -40.42 15.62 19.04
C GLY A 3 -40.87 15.25 17.64
N ASN A 4 -42.15 14.90 17.51
CA ASN A 4 -42.81 14.65 16.24
C ASN A 4 -42.88 15.96 15.42
N VAL A 5 -41.83 16.24 14.63
CA VAL A 5 -41.80 17.39 13.72
C VAL A 5 -42.55 16.99 12.45
N LEU A 6 -43.88 16.94 12.55
CA LEU A 6 -44.75 16.90 11.38
C LEU A 6 -44.46 18.15 10.53
N SER A 7 -44.19 17.96 9.24
CA SER A 7 -43.90 19.04 8.31
C SER A 7 -45.05 20.05 8.26
N PRO A 8 -44.79 21.34 8.01
CA PRO A 8 -45.82 22.38 8.03
C PRO A 8 -47.05 22.05 7.16
N GLY A 9 -46.84 21.49 5.96
CA GLY A 9 -47.92 21.10 5.06
C GLY A 9 -48.75 19.89 5.53
N LEU A 10 -48.18 18.99 6.34
CA LEU A 10 -48.92 17.88 6.93
C LEU A 10 -49.80 18.34 8.09
N ARG A 11 -49.36 19.35 8.84
CA ARG A 11 -50.16 19.95 9.93
C ARG A 11 -51.39 20.67 9.38
N GLU A 12 -51.21 21.48 8.35
CA GLU A 12 -52.30 22.25 7.72
C GLU A 12 -53.41 21.33 7.16
N LYS A 13 -53.04 20.23 6.49
CA LYS A 13 -54.02 19.25 5.99
C LYS A 13 -54.72 18.45 7.09
N ILE A 14 -54.03 18.15 8.19
CA ILE A 14 -54.64 17.50 9.36
C ILE A 14 -55.64 18.45 10.03
N GLU A 15 -55.31 19.73 10.14
CA GLU A 15 -56.18 20.75 10.71
C GLU A 15 -57.42 21.01 9.84
N GLU A 16 -57.28 21.07 8.51
CA GLU A 16 -58.43 21.15 7.58
C GLU A 16 -59.36 19.93 7.72
N ALA A 17 -58.81 18.71 7.71
CA ALA A 17 -59.59 17.48 7.85
C ALA A 17 -60.30 17.38 9.21
N GLN A 18 -59.68 17.86 10.29
CA GLN A 18 -60.30 17.93 11.62
C GLN A 18 -61.45 18.95 11.67
N LYS A 19 -61.34 20.04 10.93
CA LYS A 19 -62.34 21.11 10.89
C LYS A 19 -63.61 20.68 10.16
N ASP A 20 -63.46 19.90 9.10
CA ASP A 20 -64.58 19.36 8.32
C ASP A 20 -65.33 18.23 9.04
N MET A 21 -64.65 17.42 9.87
CA MET A 21 -65.24 16.23 10.50
C MET A 21 -65.74 16.44 11.95
N GLN A 22 -65.50 17.61 12.57
CA GLN A 22 -65.88 17.95 13.96
C GLN A 22 -65.58 16.88 15.03
N MET A 23 -64.64 15.97 14.77
CA MET A 23 -64.20 14.90 15.68
C MET A 23 -62.67 14.70 15.56
N PRO A 24 -61.99 14.24 16.63
CA PRO A 24 -60.57 13.91 16.56
C PRO A 24 -60.36 12.72 15.61
N LEU A 25 -59.45 12.90 14.64
CA LEU A 25 -59.09 11.87 13.67
C LEU A 25 -58.53 10.64 14.37
N ASP A 26 -59.01 9.47 13.98
CA ASP A 26 -58.46 8.19 14.46
C ASP A 26 -57.13 7.86 13.77
N HIS A 27 -56.35 6.98 14.38
CA HIS A 27 -55.04 6.53 13.92
C HIS A 27 -55.06 6.00 12.47
N GLY A 28 -56.16 5.40 12.03
CA GLY A 28 -56.36 4.97 10.64
C GLY A 28 -56.45 6.13 9.64
N GLN A 29 -57.15 7.20 10.01
CA GLN A 29 -57.36 8.38 9.14
C GLN A 29 -56.10 9.23 9.05
N ILE A 30 -55.33 9.33 10.15
CA ILE A 30 -54.01 9.98 10.13
C ILE A 30 -53.06 9.25 9.16
N SER A 31 -53.12 7.91 9.12
CA SER A 31 -52.31 7.11 8.18
C SER A 31 -52.68 7.37 6.71
N GLU A 32 -53.97 7.56 6.40
CA GLU A 32 -54.42 7.89 5.03
C GLU A 32 -53.97 9.30 4.60
N ILE A 33 -54.04 10.28 5.50
CA ILE A 33 -53.58 11.65 5.21
C ILE A 33 -52.05 11.67 5.02
N VAL A 34 -51.30 10.94 5.83
CA VAL A 34 -49.84 10.80 5.67
C VAL A 34 -49.50 10.11 4.35
N ALA A 35 -50.21 9.04 3.98
CA ALA A 35 -50.04 8.36 2.71
C ALA A 35 -50.37 9.27 1.51
N SER A 36 -51.43 10.07 1.62
CA SER A 36 -51.83 11.07 0.64
C SER A 36 -50.77 12.17 0.49
N VAL A 37 -50.19 12.66 1.59
CA VAL A 37 -49.15 13.69 1.57
C VAL A 37 -47.86 13.17 0.94
N ILE A 38 -47.45 11.94 1.29
CA ILE A 38 -46.31 11.26 0.68
C ILE A 38 -46.53 11.04 -0.82
N SER A 39 -47.76 10.70 -1.23
CA SER A 39 -48.12 10.54 -2.64
C SER A 39 -48.21 11.88 -3.40
N SER A 40 -48.52 12.99 -2.72
CA SER A 40 -48.66 14.32 -3.32
C SER A 40 -47.34 15.09 -3.40
N LEU A 41 -46.32 14.66 -2.65
CA LEU A 41 -44.94 15.13 -2.82
C LEU A 41 -44.36 14.44 -4.06
N GLU A 42 -44.70 15.00 -5.22
CA GLU A 42 -44.21 14.57 -6.53
C GLU A 42 -42.68 14.48 -6.56
N GLY A 43 -42.21 13.24 -6.51
CA GLY A 43 -40.85 12.79 -6.74
C GLY A 43 -40.85 11.28 -6.52
N ASP A 44 -40.18 10.53 -7.39
CA ASP A 44 -40.14 9.06 -7.41
C ASP A 44 -39.45 8.47 -6.15
N LEU A 45 -40.11 8.61 -4.99
CA LEU A 45 -39.73 8.03 -3.72
C LEU A 45 -40.36 6.64 -3.60
N SER A 46 -40.11 5.80 -4.61
CA SER A 46 -40.38 4.38 -4.45
C SER A 46 -39.64 3.86 -3.20
N PRO A 47 -40.15 2.83 -2.50
CA PRO A 47 -39.42 2.17 -1.41
C PRO A 47 -38.00 1.74 -1.80
N ALA A 48 -37.77 1.46 -3.09
CA ALA A 48 -36.45 1.17 -3.65
C ALA A 48 -35.54 2.42 -3.68
N SER A 49 -36.08 3.59 -4.02
CA SER A 49 -35.36 4.87 -3.99
C SER A 49 -34.95 5.22 -2.55
N ILE A 50 -35.84 5.07 -1.57
CA ILE A 50 -35.54 5.33 -0.14
C ILE A 50 -34.43 4.41 0.35
N LYS A 51 -34.48 3.12 0.00
CA LYS A 51 -33.42 2.17 0.33
C LYS A 51 -32.09 2.57 -0.31
N LEU A 52 -32.10 2.95 -1.59
CA LEU A 52 -30.90 3.37 -2.31
C LEU A 52 -30.27 4.63 -1.70
N TYR A 53 -31.09 5.61 -1.30
CA TYR A 53 -30.61 6.80 -0.58
C TYR A 53 -29.98 6.42 0.77
N GLY A 54 -30.59 5.50 1.53
CA GLY A 54 -30.02 4.99 2.78
C GLY A 54 -28.70 4.24 2.58
N ASP A 55 -28.61 3.41 1.54
CA ASP A 55 -27.39 2.68 1.17
C ASP A 55 -26.27 3.67 0.75
N LEU A 56 -26.62 4.74 0.01
CA LEU A 56 -25.70 5.80 -0.38
C LEU A 56 -25.22 6.63 0.82
N GLU A 57 -26.11 6.94 1.77
CA GLU A 57 -25.76 7.63 3.00
C GLU A 57 -24.80 6.80 3.86
N ASN A 58 -25.06 5.49 3.98
CA ASN A 58 -24.17 4.57 4.69
C ASN A 58 -22.80 4.48 4.01
N LEU A 59 -22.76 4.42 2.68
CA LEU A 59 -21.50 4.43 1.92
C LEU A 59 -20.75 5.75 2.11
N ALA A 60 -21.43 6.90 2.04
CA ALA A 60 -20.83 8.21 2.27
C ALA A 60 -20.24 8.32 3.67
N ARG A 61 -20.96 7.84 4.69
CA ARG A 61 -20.47 7.79 6.08
C ARG A 61 -19.25 6.89 6.22
N TYR A 62 -19.25 5.73 5.57
CA TYR A 62 -18.11 4.81 5.56
C TYR A 62 -16.87 5.43 4.90
N ILE A 63 -17.04 6.07 3.73
CA ILE A 63 -15.95 6.78 3.05
C ILE A 63 -15.40 7.90 3.93
N GLN A 64 -16.27 8.67 4.59
CA GLN A 64 -15.83 9.77 5.45
C GLN A 64 -15.06 9.26 6.69
N GLN A 65 -15.51 8.16 7.29
CA GLN A 65 -14.79 7.51 8.39
C GLN A 65 -13.42 7.00 7.93
N ALA A 66 -13.35 6.33 6.77
CA ALA A 66 -12.10 5.89 6.18
C ALA A 66 -11.14 7.06 5.91
N ARG A 67 -11.64 8.21 5.42
CA ARG A 67 -10.81 9.42 5.21
C ARG A 67 -10.18 9.93 6.51
N VAL A 68 -10.92 9.91 7.62
CA VAL A 68 -10.41 10.32 8.94
C VAL A 68 -9.33 9.34 9.42
N GLU A 69 -9.57 8.04 9.28
CA GLU A 69 -8.60 7.00 9.66
C GLU A 69 -7.31 7.09 8.84
N ILE A 70 -7.42 7.32 7.52
CA ILE A 70 -6.27 7.50 6.62
C ILE A 70 -5.49 8.77 6.98
N ALA A 71 -6.18 9.86 7.29
CA ALA A 71 -5.52 11.10 7.72
C ALA A 71 -4.78 10.92 9.05
N ALA A 72 -5.30 10.08 9.96
CA ALA A 72 -4.67 9.76 11.24
C ALA A 72 -3.39 8.91 11.11
N LEU A 73 -3.14 8.28 9.94
CA LEU A 73 -1.88 7.58 9.67
C LEU A 73 -0.71 8.53 9.40
N HIS A 74 -0.94 9.86 9.40
CA HIS A 74 0.04 10.87 9.04
C HIS A 74 0.83 10.53 7.75
N PRO A 75 0.13 10.27 6.63
CA PRO A 75 0.76 9.84 5.39
C PRO A 75 1.81 10.83 4.84
N GLU A 76 1.69 12.12 5.16
CA GLU A 76 2.72 13.14 4.89
C GLU A 76 4.03 12.89 5.65
N ASP A 77 3.97 12.42 6.91
CA ASP A 77 5.18 12.09 7.69
C ASP A 77 5.85 10.84 7.12
N ILE A 78 5.07 9.86 6.67
CA ILE A 78 5.58 8.65 6.03
C ILE A 78 6.30 9.00 4.72
N LYS A 79 5.68 9.82 3.88
CA LYS A 79 6.21 10.26 2.59
C LYS A 79 7.44 11.15 2.74
N ASN A 80 7.36 12.18 3.59
CA ASN A 80 8.37 13.24 3.62
C ASN A 80 9.49 12.97 4.63
N THR A 81 9.29 12.04 5.58
CA THR A 81 10.26 11.79 6.66
C THR A 81 10.69 10.35 6.74
N HIS A 82 9.77 9.39 6.88
CA HIS A 82 10.16 8.02 7.24
C HIS A 82 10.75 7.23 6.07
N ILE A 83 10.12 7.23 4.90
CA ILE A 83 10.61 6.49 3.73
C ILE A 83 11.94 7.06 3.18
N PRO A 84 12.09 8.39 3.02
CA PRO A 84 13.36 8.97 2.58
C PRO A 84 14.51 8.63 3.54
N LYS A 85 14.32 8.81 4.86
CA LYS A 85 15.34 8.46 5.85
C LYS A 85 15.73 6.98 5.81
N ALA A 86 14.74 6.08 5.72
CA ALA A 86 15.02 4.66 5.63
C ALA A 86 15.81 4.31 4.36
N THR A 87 15.53 4.99 3.25
CA THR A 87 16.27 4.81 1.99
C THR A 87 17.70 5.33 2.12
N ASP A 88 17.90 6.53 2.67
CA ASP A 88 19.22 7.11 2.91
C ASP A 88 20.07 6.24 3.85
N GLU A 89 19.47 5.70 4.92
CA GLU A 89 20.13 4.76 5.84
C GLU A 89 20.53 3.45 5.14
N LEU A 90 19.65 2.90 4.30
CA LEU A 90 19.94 1.68 3.54
C LEU A 90 21.05 1.91 2.50
N ASP A 91 21.06 3.05 1.81
CA ASP A 91 22.12 3.42 0.88
C ASP A 91 23.47 3.60 1.62
N ALA A 92 23.45 4.21 2.81
CA ALA A 92 24.64 4.32 3.65
C ALA A 92 25.17 2.95 4.10
N VAL A 93 24.29 1.99 4.42
CA VAL A 93 24.67 0.61 4.75
C VAL A 93 25.32 -0.09 3.53
N VAL A 94 24.76 0.07 2.33
CA VAL A 94 25.37 -0.47 1.10
C VAL A 94 26.76 0.13 0.88
N GLY A 95 26.92 1.44 0.99
CA GLY A 95 28.21 2.11 0.86
C GLY A 95 29.24 1.64 1.89
N ALA A 96 28.85 1.57 3.16
CA ALA A 96 29.74 1.12 4.24
C ALA A 96 30.15 -0.36 4.10
N THR A 97 29.23 -1.22 3.68
CA THR A 97 29.52 -2.65 3.46
C THR A 97 30.42 -2.86 2.24
N ALA A 98 30.20 -2.12 1.14
CA ALA A 98 31.10 -2.14 -0.01
C ALA A 98 32.51 -1.68 0.36
N LYS A 99 32.63 -0.59 1.14
CA LYS A 99 33.93 -0.10 1.58
C LYS A 99 34.65 -1.09 2.49
N ALA A 100 33.94 -1.71 3.43
CA ALA A 100 34.51 -2.74 4.29
C ALA A 100 34.98 -3.95 3.49
N THR A 101 34.26 -4.36 2.44
CA THR A 101 34.69 -5.44 1.55
C THR A 101 35.95 -5.05 0.77
N GLU A 102 36.04 -3.84 0.22
CA GLU A 102 37.25 -3.33 -0.43
C GLU A 102 38.46 -3.41 0.52
N ASP A 103 38.32 -2.93 1.75
CA ASP A 103 39.39 -2.96 2.75
C ASP A 103 39.80 -4.40 3.14
N ILE A 104 38.85 -5.35 3.16
CA ILE A 104 39.14 -6.78 3.38
C ILE A 104 39.93 -7.34 2.19
N LEU A 105 39.53 -7.03 0.96
CA LEU A 105 40.20 -7.49 -0.25
C LEU A 105 41.65 -6.99 -0.33
N ASP A 106 41.87 -5.70 -0.06
CA ASP A 106 43.19 -5.09 0.02
C ASP A 106 44.07 -5.78 1.09
N ALA A 107 43.49 -6.09 2.25
CA ALA A 107 44.22 -6.80 3.31
C ALA A 107 44.59 -8.23 2.89
N THR A 108 43.71 -8.94 2.19
CA THR A 108 44.01 -10.27 1.65
C THR A 108 45.09 -10.24 0.56
N GLU A 109 45.10 -9.23 -0.32
CA GLU A 109 46.19 -9.07 -1.31
C GLU A 109 47.54 -8.85 -0.60
N ALA A 110 47.57 -8.04 0.46
CA ALA A 110 48.76 -7.87 1.28
C ALA A 110 49.20 -9.19 1.94
N MET A 111 48.24 -10.01 2.40
CA MET A 111 48.54 -11.33 2.96
C MET A 111 49.13 -12.29 1.93
N GLU A 112 48.68 -12.28 0.67
CA GLU A 112 49.27 -13.09 -0.41
C GLU A 112 50.72 -12.70 -0.70
N ASN A 113 51.00 -11.40 -0.75
CA ASN A 113 52.36 -10.90 -0.93
C ASN A 113 53.30 -11.35 0.20
N ILE A 114 52.81 -11.34 1.44
CA ILE A 114 53.57 -11.86 2.59
C ILE A 114 53.73 -13.38 2.46
N ALA A 115 52.68 -14.10 2.09
CA ALA A 115 52.70 -15.56 1.94
C ALA A 115 53.72 -16.02 0.88
N ALA A 116 53.95 -15.23 -0.18
CA ALA A 116 54.96 -15.51 -1.19
C ALA A 116 56.40 -15.51 -0.63
N SER A 117 56.64 -14.83 0.49
CA SER A 117 57.95 -14.82 1.17
C SER A 117 58.12 -15.95 2.19
N LEU A 118 57.06 -16.70 2.49
CA LEU A 118 57.09 -17.79 3.47
C LEU A 118 57.58 -19.11 2.84
N PRO A 119 58.27 -19.97 3.61
CA PRO A 119 58.61 -21.32 3.17
C PRO A 119 57.36 -22.22 3.08
N GLN A 120 57.44 -23.24 2.22
CA GLN A 120 56.44 -24.31 2.17
C GLN A 120 56.57 -25.24 3.40
N PRO A 121 55.47 -25.82 3.92
CA PRO A 121 54.09 -25.78 3.40
C PRO A 121 53.27 -24.56 3.84
N VAL A 122 53.78 -23.74 4.75
CA VAL A 122 53.04 -22.63 5.40
C VAL A 122 52.52 -21.62 4.38
N SER A 123 53.32 -21.27 3.38
CA SER A 123 52.90 -20.40 2.28
C SER A 123 51.64 -20.92 1.57
N GLY A 124 51.59 -22.22 1.24
CA GLY A 124 50.44 -22.83 0.58
C GLY A 124 49.17 -22.83 1.46
N GLU A 125 49.32 -23.06 2.76
CA GLU A 125 48.19 -23.01 3.70
C GLU A 125 47.60 -21.59 3.82
N VAL A 126 48.45 -20.56 3.87
CA VAL A 126 47.99 -19.16 3.92
C VAL A 126 47.26 -18.77 2.63
N VAL A 127 47.83 -19.09 1.46
CA VAL A 127 47.20 -18.82 0.16
C VAL A 127 45.82 -19.50 0.08
N ALA A 128 45.70 -20.74 0.54
CA ALA A 128 44.41 -21.45 0.56
C ALA A 128 43.36 -20.75 1.43
N GLN A 129 43.75 -20.14 2.56
CA GLN A 129 42.82 -19.35 3.37
C GLN A 129 42.44 -18.03 2.70
N VAL A 130 43.38 -17.35 2.05
CA VAL A 130 43.08 -16.11 1.31
C VAL A 130 42.10 -16.39 0.16
N THR A 131 42.30 -17.47 -0.60
CA THR A 131 41.35 -17.88 -1.65
C THR A 131 39.94 -18.08 -1.10
N ARG A 132 39.78 -18.70 0.07
CA ARG A 132 38.46 -18.86 0.73
C ARG A 132 37.84 -17.52 1.12
N ILE A 133 38.64 -16.54 1.52
CA ILE A 133 38.14 -15.19 1.86
C ILE A 133 37.64 -14.48 0.59
N TYR A 134 38.36 -14.57 -0.53
CA TYR A 134 37.89 -14.02 -1.81
C TYR A 134 36.54 -14.63 -2.22
N GLU A 135 36.39 -15.95 -2.13
CA GLU A 135 35.13 -16.64 -2.43
C GLU A 135 33.99 -16.19 -1.51
N ALA A 136 34.27 -16.00 -0.22
CA ALA A 136 33.28 -15.53 0.75
C ALA A 136 32.85 -14.07 0.50
N CYS A 137 33.78 -13.21 0.08
CA CYS A 137 33.48 -11.80 -0.24
C CYS A 137 32.66 -11.66 -1.53
N ASN A 138 32.75 -12.62 -2.46
CA ASN A 138 31.98 -12.62 -3.71
C ASN A 138 30.44 -12.75 -3.47
N PHE A 139 30.02 -13.24 -2.29
CA PHE A 139 28.59 -13.26 -1.89
C PHE A 139 28.02 -11.89 -1.49
N GLN A 140 28.86 -10.86 -1.32
CA GLN A 140 28.43 -9.52 -0.90
C GLN A 140 27.50 -8.85 -1.94
N ASP A 141 27.67 -9.16 -3.23
CA ASP A 141 26.84 -8.62 -4.30
C ASP A 141 25.34 -8.93 -4.09
N ILE A 142 25.01 -10.12 -3.55
CA ILE A 142 23.63 -10.51 -3.24
C ILE A 142 23.02 -9.59 -2.17
N THR A 143 23.82 -9.16 -1.18
CA THR A 143 23.33 -8.28 -0.12
C THR A 143 23.03 -6.89 -0.67
N GLY A 144 23.90 -6.36 -1.54
CA GLY A 144 23.66 -5.10 -2.26
C GLY A 144 22.39 -5.16 -3.11
N GLN A 145 22.22 -6.23 -3.91
CA GLN A 145 21.01 -6.44 -4.71
C GLN A 145 19.73 -6.52 -3.87
N ARG A 146 19.77 -7.22 -2.73
CA ARG A 146 18.61 -7.35 -1.83
C ARG A 146 18.25 -6.02 -1.18
N ILE A 147 19.24 -5.22 -0.75
CA ILE A 147 18.98 -3.88 -0.20
C ILE A 147 18.37 -2.98 -1.28
N THR A 148 18.90 -2.99 -2.50
CA THR A 148 18.32 -2.25 -3.64
C THR A 148 16.86 -2.63 -3.88
N LYS A 149 16.48 -3.92 -3.75
CA LYS A 149 15.08 -4.36 -3.83
C LYS A 149 14.21 -3.81 -2.71
N VAL A 150 14.72 -3.76 -1.48
CA VAL A 150 14.02 -3.15 -0.34
C VAL A 150 13.80 -1.65 -0.59
N VAL A 151 14.82 -0.93 -1.05
CA VAL A 151 14.72 0.49 -1.42
C VAL A 151 13.67 0.71 -2.52
N GLY A 152 13.68 -0.11 -3.57
CA GLY A 152 12.68 -0.06 -4.64
C GLY A 152 11.24 -0.26 -4.12
N THR A 153 11.07 -1.18 -3.17
CA THR A 153 9.78 -1.44 -2.51
C THR A 153 9.32 -0.25 -1.66
N LEU A 154 10.22 0.37 -0.91
CA LEU A 154 9.92 1.58 -0.13
C LEU A 154 9.46 2.74 -1.04
N LYS A 155 10.15 2.95 -2.17
CA LYS A 155 9.74 3.94 -3.20
C LYS A 155 8.36 3.64 -3.80
N PHE A 156 8.02 2.36 -3.98
CA PHE A 156 6.68 1.98 -4.42
C PHE A 156 5.61 2.33 -3.37
N ILE A 157 5.87 2.03 -2.10
CA ILE A 157 4.98 2.38 -0.99
C ILE A 157 4.76 3.90 -0.93
N GLU A 158 5.82 4.70 -1.07
CA GLU A 158 5.75 6.17 -1.12
C GLU A 158 4.83 6.67 -2.24
N ASN A 159 4.98 6.12 -3.45
CA ASN A 159 4.13 6.44 -4.59
C ASN A 159 2.67 6.07 -4.34
N ARG A 160 2.41 4.92 -3.69
CA ARG A 160 1.05 4.49 -3.38
C ARG A 160 0.38 5.40 -2.36
N ILE A 161 1.12 5.81 -1.33
CA ILE A 161 0.65 6.77 -0.32
C ILE A 161 0.34 8.12 -0.96
N SER A 162 1.21 8.61 -1.86
CA SER A 162 0.98 9.87 -2.58
C SER A 162 -0.33 9.86 -3.37
N ARG A 163 -0.60 8.79 -4.13
CA ARG A 163 -1.87 8.66 -4.89
C ARG A 163 -3.09 8.55 -3.97
N MET A 164 -2.93 7.90 -2.83
CA MET A 164 -4.00 7.78 -1.84
C MET A 164 -4.34 9.16 -1.25
N LEU A 165 -3.32 9.97 -0.95
CA LEU A 165 -3.49 11.35 -0.54
C LEU A 165 -4.18 12.21 -1.60
N GLU A 166 -3.81 12.07 -2.88
CA GLU A 166 -4.45 12.78 -4.00
C GLU A 166 -5.93 12.39 -4.14
N ALA A 167 -6.26 11.10 -4.05
CA ALA A 167 -7.62 10.60 -4.19
C ALA A 167 -8.54 10.98 -3.02
N PHE A 168 -8.01 11.06 -1.79
CA PHE A 168 -8.80 11.28 -0.57
C PHE A 168 -8.65 12.69 0.04
N GLY A 169 -7.75 13.52 -0.49
CA GLY A 169 -7.49 14.89 -0.04
C GLY A 169 -8.67 15.86 -0.24
N PRO A 170 -8.63 17.06 0.36
CA PRO A 170 -9.68 18.06 0.18
C PRO A 170 -9.64 18.58 -1.27
N GLY A 171 -10.49 18.01 -2.13
CA GLY A 171 -10.55 18.34 -3.57
C GLY A 171 -10.14 17.21 -4.53
N GLY A 172 -9.95 15.97 -4.05
CA GLY A 172 -9.42 14.85 -4.83
C GLY A 172 -10.19 14.57 -6.14
N LEU A 173 -9.49 14.67 -7.26
CA LEU A 173 -9.91 14.12 -8.56
C LEU A 173 -9.55 12.62 -8.61
N PRO A 174 -10.30 11.80 -9.36
CA PRO A 174 -9.97 10.38 -9.51
C PRO A 174 -8.60 10.23 -10.17
N VAL A 175 -7.69 9.50 -9.54
CA VAL A 175 -6.40 9.13 -10.15
C VAL A 175 -6.66 8.15 -11.30
N PRO A 176 -6.21 8.42 -12.54
CA PRO A 176 -6.44 7.54 -13.68
C PRO A 176 -5.84 6.14 -13.47
N ARG A 177 -6.60 5.11 -13.85
CA ARG A 177 -6.23 3.69 -13.68
C ARG A 177 -4.97 3.29 -14.45
N GLU A 178 -4.67 4.01 -15.53
CA GLU A 178 -3.52 3.80 -16.42
C GLU A 178 -2.19 4.10 -15.72
N GLU A 179 -2.14 5.12 -14.86
CA GLU A 179 -0.93 5.46 -14.11
C GLU A 179 -0.62 4.44 -13.00
N ILE A 180 -1.64 3.75 -12.48
CA ILE A 180 -1.48 2.72 -11.44
C ILE A 180 -0.87 1.46 -12.05
N ALA A 181 -1.27 1.10 -13.28
CA ALA A 181 -0.72 -0.05 -14.00
C ALA A 181 0.76 0.16 -14.37
N ALA A 182 1.14 1.34 -14.87
CA ALA A 182 2.51 1.64 -15.29
C ALA A 182 3.55 1.50 -14.15
N CYS A 183 3.16 1.78 -12.91
CA CYS A 183 4.06 1.66 -11.75
C CYS A 183 4.24 0.20 -11.30
N ALA A 184 3.23 -0.65 -11.48
CA ALA A 184 3.33 -2.09 -11.23
C ALA A 184 4.19 -2.77 -12.31
N ASP A 185 4.04 -2.39 -13.57
CA ASP A 185 4.83 -2.93 -14.69
C ASP A 185 6.32 -2.59 -14.55
N GLY A 186 6.66 -1.35 -14.16
CA GLY A 186 8.05 -0.96 -13.92
C GLY A 186 8.74 -1.72 -12.79
N MET A 187 7.99 -2.14 -11.75
CA MET A 187 8.54 -3.01 -10.69
C MET A 187 8.77 -4.43 -11.19
N ALA A 188 7.84 -4.99 -11.96
CA ALA A 188 7.98 -6.34 -12.51
C ALA A 188 9.16 -6.43 -13.48
N GLU A 189 9.38 -5.39 -14.28
CA GLU A 189 10.53 -5.29 -15.19
C GLU A 189 11.87 -5.18 -14.42
N GLN A 190 11.90 -4.37 -13.35
CA GLN A 190 13.09 -4.25 -12.50
C GLN A 190 13.37 -5.53 -11.69
N GLU A 191 12.33 -6.26 -11.30
CA GLU A 191 12.44 -7.57 -10.66
C GLU A 191 12.92 -8.65 -11.63
N ALA A 192 12.56 -8.56 -12.91
CA ALA A 192 13.03 -9.46 -13.97
C ALA A 192 14.50 -9.24 -14.36
N LEU A 193 15.02 -8.02 -14.20
CA LEU A 193 16.42 -7.67 -14.47
C LEU A 193 17.38 -8.06 -13.34
N MET A 194 16.88 -8.31 -12.13
CA MET A 194 17.67 -8.62 -10.93
C MET A 194 17.70 -10.13 -10.66
N ASN A 195 18.45 -10.87 -11.48
CA ASN A 195 18.63 -12.32 -11.32
C ASN A 195 19.78 -12.62 -10.34
N GLY A 196 19.52 -12.40 -9.05
CA GLY A 196 20.41 -12.84 -7.96
C GLY A 196 20.15 -14.30 -7.55
N PRO A 197 21.12 -14.99 -6.91
CA PRO A 197 20.90 -16.34 -6.37
C PRO A 197 19.69 -16.36 -5.43
N GLN A 198 18.80 -17.30 -5.69
CA GLN A 198 17.54 -17.45 -4.96
C GLN A 198 17.81 -17.83 -3.50
N LEU A 199 16.89 -17.45 -2.61
CA LEU A 199 16.92 -17.87 -1.20
C LEU A 199 17.10 -19.40 -1.09
N PRO A 200 17.75 -19.92 -0.02
CA PRO A 200 17.88 -21.36 0.18
C PRO A 200 16.49 -22.03 0.14
N GLY A 201 16.25 -22.88 -0.86
CA GLY A 201 14.97 -23.56 -1.09
C GLY A 201 14.02 -22.89 -2.09
N SER A 202 14.38 -21.73 -2.67
CA SER A 202 13.59 -21.04 -3.71
C SER A 202 14.23 -21.11 -5.11
N GLY A 203 15.44 -21.65 -5.22
CA GLY A 203 16.15 -21.79 -6.50
C GLY A 203 15.61 -22.90 -7.39
N VAL A 204 15.70 -22.68 -8.70
CA VAL A 204 15.60 -23.73 -9.73
C VAL A 204 16.67 -24.77 -9.41
N GLY A 205 16.25 -26.01 -9.14
CA GLY A 205 17.16 -27.08 -8.77
C GLY A 205 18.10 -27.44 -9.94
N GLN A 206 19.31 -27.94 -9.63
CA GLN A 206 20.26 -28.37 -10.66
C GLN A 206 19.63 -29.36 -11.65
N ASP A 207 18.73 -30.23 -11.18
CA ASP A 207 17.96 -31.18 -11.99
C ASP A 207 17.02 -30.55 -13.03
N GLU A 208 16.68 -29.27 -12.84
CA GLU A 208 15.80 -28.48 -13.71
C GLU A 208 16.64 -27.63 -14.69
N ILE A 209 17.82 -27.17 -14.25
CA ILE A 209 18.86 -26.56 -15.11
C ILE A 209 19.37 -27.56 -16.15
N ASP A 210 19.66 -28.79 -15.72
CA ASP A 210 20.16 -29.85 -16.60
C ASP A 210 19.09 -30.26 -17.64
N ARG A 211 17.80 -30.16 -17.29
CA ARG A 211 16.69 -30.38 -18.22
C ARG A 211 16.51 -29.26 -19.25
N LEU A 212 16.80 -28.01 -18.88
CA LEU A 212 16.73 -26.86 -19.77
C LEU A 212 17.90 -26.82 -20.77
N LEU A 213 19.08 -27.33 -20.39
CA LEU A 213 20.27 -27.35 -21.24
C LEU A 213 20.40 -28.61 -22.10
N ALA A 214 19.67 -29.68 -21.78
CA ALA A 214 19.63 -30.92 -22.55
C ALA A 214 18.53 -30.96 -23.64
N GLY A 215 17.86 -29.84 -23.89
CA GLY A 215 16.82 -29.66 -24.91
C GLY A 215 17.33 -29.06 -26.22
#